data_AF-A0A954U4Y4-F1
#
_entry.id   AF-A0A954U4Y4-F1
#
_cell.length_a   1.000
_cell.length_b   1.000
_cell.length_c   1.000
_cell.angle_alpha   90.00
_cell.angle_beta   90.00
_cell.angle_gamma   90.00
#
_symmetry.space_group_name_H-M   'P 1'
#
loop_
_entity.id
_entity.type
_entity.pdbx_description
1 polymer ?
#
loop_
_entity_poly.entity_id
_entity_poly.type
_entity_poly.pdbx_seq_one_letter_code
_entity_poly.pdbx_strand_id
1 'polypeptide(L)'
;MFPLQIDPLVLLVIGMVTVVGGILVGRWHAFLALLAGAFLVATLSPAEESASTQIAKGFGDTCRNVGIVIGLAAVIGRCLLESRAAERIVVALRSLLGEQRAAPALVVSGFILGIPVYFDTVFYLLLPIARTLARQTKRNYLLYVLS
;
A
#
# COMPACT_ATOMS: atom_id res chain seq x y z
N MET A 1 -6.51 10.08 43.42
CA MET A 1 -6.49 8.70 43.94
C MET A 1 -7.57 7.89 43.24
N PHE A 2 -7.35 7.52 41.98
CA PHE A 2 -8.08 6.46 41.28
C PHE A 2 -7.09 5.88 40.27
N PRO A 3 -6.35 4.82 40.60
CA PRO A 3 -5.64 4.06 39.60
C PRO A 3 -6.74 3.31 38.83
N LEU A 4 -7.27 3.94 37.78
CA LEU A 4 -7.96 3.18 36.74
C LEU A 4 -6.87 2.33 36.11
N GLN A 5 -6.64 1.18 36.72
CA GLN A 5 -5.90 0.05 36.19
C GLN A 5 -6.75 -0.49 35.04
N ILE A 6 -6.89 0.32 33.99
CA ILE A 6 -7.49 -0.14 32.75
C ILE A 6 -6.51 -1.18 32.26
N ASP A 7 -6.97 -2.42 32.21
CA ASP A 7 -6.16 -3.50 31.69
C ASP A 7 -5.58 -3.05 30.35
N PRO A 8 -4.26 -3.23 30.10
CA PRO A 8 -3.63 -2.84 28.84
C PRO A 8 -4.40 -3.35 27.60
N LEU A 9 -5.11 -4.46 27.76
CA LEU A 9 -6.02 -5.03 26.77
C LEU A 9 -7.20 -4.11 26.43
N VAL A 10 -7.81 -3.45 27.41
CA VAL A 10 -8.93 -2.53 27.18
C VAL A 10 -8.45 -1.27 26.46
N LEU A 11 -7.28 -0.73 26.83
CA LEU A 11 -6.67 0.40 26.11
C LEU A 11 -6.40 0.04 24.64
N LEU A 12 -5.87 -1.15 24.39
CA LEU A 12 -5.62 -1.68 23.05
C LEU A 12 -6.91 -1.82 22.24
N VAL A 13 -7.96 -2.37 22.84
CA VAL A 13 -9.27 -2.53 22.18
C VAL A 13 -9.87 -1.16 21.84
N ILE A 14 -9.80 -0.19 22.76
CA ILE A 14 -10.29 1.18 22.51
C ILE A 14 -9.52 1.82 21.35
N GLY A 15 -8.19 1.72 21.33
CA GLY A 15 -7.37 2.22 20.23
C GLY A 15 -7.71 1.57 18.90
N MET A 16 -7.82 0.24 18.87
CA MET A 16 -8.17 -0.52 17.67
C MET A 16 -9.55 -0.16 17.14
N VAL A 17 -10.57 -0.09 18.02
CA VAL A 17 -11.93 0.32 17.63
C VAL A 17 -11.94 1.75 17.08
N THR A 18 -11.17 2.66 17.68
CA THR A 18 -11.07 4.05 17.21
C THR A 18 -10.45 4.13 15.82
N VAL A 19 -9.35 3.42 15.57
CA VAL A 19 -8.67 3.42 14.27
C VAL A 19 -9.54 2.74 13.21
N VAL A 20 -10.00 1.51 13.48
CA VAL A 20 -10.78 0.70 12.54
C VAL A 20 -12.13 1.36 12.25
N GLY A 21 -12.81 1.87 13.29
CA GLY A 21 -14.05 2.64 13.15
C GLY A 21 -13.85 3.95 12.38
N GLY A 22 -12.76 4.67 12.63
CA GLY A 22 -12.41 5.89 11.89
C GLY A 22 -12.19 5.65 10.39
N ILE A 23 -11.53 4.54 10.04
CA ILE A 23 -11.28 4.17 8.64
C ILE A 23 -12.56 3.67 7.96
N LEU A 24 -13.27 2.72 8.58
CA LEU A 24 -14.40 2.02 7.95
C LEU A 24 -15.70 2.82 7.98
N VAL A 25 -16.03 3.44 9.12
CA VAL A 25 -17.30 4.15 9.34
C VAL A 25 -17.12 5.65 9.09
N GLY A 26 -16.06 6.24 9.65
CA GLY A 26 -15.76 7.66 9.52
C GLY A 26 -15.26 8.07 8.13
N ARG A 27 -14.81 7.11 7.29
CA ARG A 27 -14.14 7.33 5.99
C ARG A 27 -12.95 8.28 6.09
N TRP A 28 -12.30 8.36 7.25
CA TRP A 28 -11.13 9.19 7.44
C TRP A 28 -9.92 8.60 6.72
N HIS A 29 -8.99 9.46 6.29
CA HIS A 29 -7.70 8.98 5.80
C HIS A 29 -6.98 8.21 6.92
N ALA A 30 -6.37 7.07 6.57
CA ALA A 30 -5.73 6.17 7.55
C ALA A 30 -4.76 6.90 8.49
N PHE A 31 -4.00 7.87 7.98
CA PHE A 31 -3.10 8.70 8.77
C PHE A 31 -3.83 9.46 9.89
N LEU A 32 -4.96 10.10 9.59
CA LEU A 32 -5.74 10.85 10.58
C LEU A 32 -6.37 9.92 11.63
N ALA A 33 -6.89 8.77 11.20
CA ALA A 33 -7.46 7.77 12.09
C ALA A 33 -6.39 7.22 13.07
N LEU A 34 -5.19 6.93 12.57
CA LEU A 34 -4.05 6.49 13.39
C LEU A 34 -3.61 7.57 14.38
N LEU A 35 -3.51 8.83 13.95
CA LEU A 35 -3.14 9.95 14.82
C LEU A 35 -4.17 10.15 15.93
N ALA A 36 -5.46 10.16 15.59
CA ALA A 36 -6.54 10.30 16.55
C ALA A 36 -6.57 9.15 17.56
N GLY A 37 -6.41 7.91 17.09
CA GLY A 37 -6.31 6.73 17.95
C GLY A 37 -5.11 6.80 18.90
N ALA A 38 -3.94 7.23 18.39
CA ALA A 38 -2.74 7.39 19.19
C ALA A 38 -2.90 8.47 20.29
N PHE A 39 -3.51 9.61 19.95
CA PHE A 39 -3.83 10.65 20.93
C PHE A 39 -4.80 10.15 22.02
N LEU A 40 -5.87 9.48 21.60
CA LEU A 40 -6.87 8.96 22.53
C LEU A 40 -6.22 7.95 23.50
N VAL A 41 -5.49 6.97 22.99
CA VAL A 41 -4.78 5.99 23.82
C VAL A 41 -3.71 6.64 24.71
N ALA A 42 -2.93 7.60 24.20
CA ALA A 42 -1.90 8.27 24.98
C ALA A 42 -2.47 9.12 26.14
N THR A 43 -3.67 9.69 25.98
CA THR A 43 -4.33 10.44 27.06
C THR A 43 -4.97 9.54 28.13
N LEU A 44 -5.40 8.33 27.76
CA LEU A 44 -5.93 7.36 28.71
C LEU A 44 -4.83 6.54 29.40
N SER A 45 -3.62 6.49 28.83
CA SER A 45 -2.49 5.75 29.38
C SER A 45 -1.90 6.45 30.61
N PRO A 46 -1.63 5.73 31.71
CA PRO A 46 -0.94 6.27 32.87
C PRO A 46 0.55 6.41 32.56
N ALA A 47 0.95 7.51 31.94
CA ALA A 47 2.33 7.77 31.59
C ALA A 47 2.75 9.18 32.01
N GLU A 48 4.00 9.30 32.49
CA GLU A 48 4.52 10.56 33.03
C GLU A 48 4.93 11.57 31.93
N GLU A 49 5.20 11.07 30.72
CA GLU A 49 5.51 11.92 29.57
C GLU A 49 4.23 12.46 28.90
N SER A 50 4.31 13.66 28.31
CA SER A 50 3.18 14.21 27.57
C SER A 50 2.75 13.31 26.40
N ALA A 51 1.45 13.25 26.12
CA ALA A 51 0.91 12.47 25.00
C ALA A 51 1.61 12.80 23.66
N SER A 52 1.93 14.07 23.42
CA SER A 52 2.66 14.51 22.24
C SER A 52 4.06 13.90 22.13
N THR A 53 4.79 13.79 23.24
CA THR A 53 6.16 13.24 23.27
C THR A 53 6.13 11.74 23.00
N GLN A 54 5.19 11.00 23.60
CA GLN A 54 5.04 9.57 23.36
C GLN A 54 4.70 9.25 21.91
N ILE A 55 3.75 10.00 21.32
CA ILE A 55 3.35 9.83 19.92
C ILE A 55 4.53 10.14 18.99
N ALA A 56 5.25 11.24 19.24
CA ALA A 56 6.42 11.63 18.46
C ALA A 56 7.54 10.58 18.56
N LYS A 57 7.76 10.00 19.73
CA LYS A 57 8.77 8.96 19.96
C LYS A 57 8.41 7.66 19.26
N GLY A 58 7.18 7.16 19.44
CA GLY A 58 6.72 5.93 18.77
C GLY A 58 6.69 6.06 17.24
N PHE A 59 6.25 7.21 16.73
CA PHE A 59 6.32 7.52 15.30
C PHE A 59 7.77 7.61 14.82
N GLY A 60 8.63 8.32 15.56
CA GLY A 60 10.04 8.51 15.25
C GLY A 60 10.83 7.20 15.21
N ASP A 61 10.58 6.28 16.14
CA ASP A 61 11.21 4.96 16.15
C ASP A 61 10.78 4.12 14.94
N THR A 62 9.50 4.20 14.56
CA THR A 62 8.99 3.54 13.35
C THR A 62 9.62 4.13 12.08
N CYS A 63 9.70 5.46 11.99
CA CYS A 63 10.36 6.16 10.89
C CYS A 63 11.86 5.87 10.84
N ARG A 64 12.52 5.71 11.99
CA ARG A 64 13.93 5.30 12.03
C ARG A 64 14.12 3.90 11.46
N ASN A 65 13.24 2.97 11.82
CA ASN A 65 13.35 1.57 11.40
C ASN A 65 13.03 1.35 9.91
N VAL A 66 12.05 2.06 9.35
CA VAL A 66 11.55 1.77 7.99
C VAL A 66 11.56 2.99 7.05
N GLY A 67 11.72 4.20 7.57
CA GLY A 67 11.55 5.44 6.80
C GLY A 67 12.57 5.63 5.68
N ILE A 68 13.85 5.30 5.92
CA ILE A 68 14.89 5.37 4.86
C ILE A 68 14.58 4.39 3.74
N VAL A 69 14.18 3.16 4.08
CA VAL A 69 13.85 2.11 3.10
C VAL A 69 12.63 2.52 2.26
N ILE A 70 11.57 3.03 2.90
CA ILE A 70 10.37 3.52 2.21
C ILE A 70 10.70 4.73 1.32
N GLY A 71 11.52 5.67 1.81
CA GLY A 71 11.92 6.86 1.06
C GLY A 71 12.71 6.50 -0.20
N LEU A 72 13.69 5.60 -0.09
CA LEU A 72 14.46 5.10 -1.24
C LEU A 72 13.56 4.32 -2.22
N ALA A 73 12.65 3.47 -1.72
CA ALA A 73 11.69 2.76 -2.56
C ALA A 73 10.83 3.73 -3.37
N ALA A 74 10.33 4.81 -2.74
CA ALA A 74 9.54 5.83 -3.42
C ALA A 74 10.34 6.56 -4.52
N VAL A 75 11.61 6.90 -4.28
CA VAL A 75 12.50 7.52 -5.28
C VAL A 75 12.73 6.57 -6.45
N ILE A 76 13.11 5.32 -6.18
CA ILE A 76 13.31 4.29 -7.21
C ILE A 76 12.02 4.07 -8.01
N GLY A 77 10.88 3.99 -7.32
CA GLY A 77 9.56 3.82 -7.93
C GLY A 77 9.21 4.97 -8.87
N ARG A 78 9.45 6.21 -8.45
CA ARG A 78 9.27 7.41 -9.29
C ARG A 78 10.18 7.40 -10.51
N CYS A 79 11.47 7.13 -10.35
CA CYS A 79 12.41 7.05 -11.46
C CYS A 79 12.01 5.95 -12.46
N LEU A 80 11.52 4.80 -11.98
CA LEU A 80 11.09 3.68 -12.81
C LEU A 80 9.82 4.00 -13.62
N LEU A 81 8.91 4.79 -13.04
CA LEU A 81 7.72 5.29 -13.72
C LEU A 81 8.05 6.39 -14.74
N GLU A 82 8.85 7.38 -14.37
CA GLU A 82 9.22 8.51 -15.24
C GLU A 82 10.08 8.08 -16.43
N SER A 83 10.98 7.11 -16.24
CA SER A 83 11.83 6.57 -17.30
C SER A 83 11.11 5.65 -18.30
N ARG A 84 9.82 5.34 -18.06
CA ARG A 84 9.07 4.29 -18.78
C ARG A 84 9.70 2.88 -18.70
N ALA A 85 10.65 2.67 -17.78
CA ALA A 85 11.24 1.36 -17.55
C ALA A 85 10.17 0.34 -17.13
N ALA A 86 9.17 0.79 -16.37
CA ALA A 86 7.99 0.01 -16.01
C ALA A 86 7.26 -0.58 -17.22
N GLU A 87 6.98 0.25 -18.23
CA GLU A 87 6.29 -0.15 -19.46
C GLU A 87 7.14 -1.16 -20.24
N ARG A 88 8.46 -0.94 -20.30
CA ARG A 88 9.41 -1.85 -20.96
C ARG A 88 9.44 -3.23 -20.31
N ILE A 89 9.39 -3.29 -18.98
CA ILE A 89 9.34 -4.55 -18.21
C ILE A 89 8.07 -5.32 -18.54
N VAL A 90 6.91 -4.66 -18.57
CA VAL A 90 5.63 -5.30 -18.91
C VAL A 90 5.65 -5.87 -20.34
N VAL A 91 6.20 -5.13 -21.31
CA VAL A 91 6.31 -5.59 -22.70
C VAL A 91 7.28 -6.77 -22.85
N ALA A 92 8.42 -6.73 -22.14
CA ALA A 92 9.40 -7.81 -22.16
C ALA A 92 8.87 -9.10 -21.52
N LEU A 93 8.15 -9.00 -20.40
CA LEU A 93 7.49 -10.15 -19.78
C LEU A 93 6.39 -10.72 -20.67
N ARG A 94 5.65 -9.86 -21.40
CA ARG A 94 4.66 -10.30 -22.39
C ARG A 94 5.29 -11.10 -23.53
N SER A 95 6.44 -10.68 -24.07
CA SER A 95 7.11 -11.42 -25.14
C SER A 95 7.69 -12.75 -24.66
N LEU A 96 8.12 -12.84 -23.40
CA LEU A 96 8.60 -14.07 -22.76
C LEU A 96 7.48 -15.07 -22.41
N LEU A 97 6.34 -14.60 -21.89
CA LEU A 97 5.21 -15.45 -21.49
C LEU A 97 4.27 -15.82 -22.66
N GLY A 98 4.49 -15.23 -23.84
CA GLY A 98 3.75 -15.48 -25.06
C GLY A 98 2.55 -14.54 -25.26
N GLU A 99 2.41 -14.04 -26.49
CA GLU A 99 1.37 -13.12 -26.96
C GLU A 99 -0.07 -13.55 -26.57
N GLN A 100 -0.30 -14.87 -26.46
CA GLN A 100 -1.59 -15.49 -26.18
C GLN A 100 -1.98 -15.47 -24.69
N ARG A 101 -1.07 -15.09 -23.78
CA ARG A 101 -1.28 -15.08 -22.33
C ARG A 101 -1.03 -13.68 -21.74
N ALA A 102 -1.67 -12.68 -22.35
CA ALA A 102 -1.68 -11.29 -21.94
C ALA A 102 -2.04 -11.06 -20.46
N ALA A 103 -3.03 -11.78 -19.93
CA ALA A 103 -3.49 -11.63 -18.56
C ALA A 103 -2.45 -12.05 -17.49
N PRO A 104 -1.87 -13.26 -17.52
CA PRO A 104 -0.86 -13.65 -16.52
C PRO A 104 0.43 -12.85 -16.66
N ALA A 105 0.81 -12.39 -17.85
CA ALA A 105 1.97 -11.49 -18.01
C ALA A 105 1.77 -10.16 -17.26
N LEU A 106 0.55 -9.64 -17.24
CA LEU A 106 0.20 -8.41 -16.54
C LEU A 106 0.21 -8.59 -15.01
N VAL A 107 -0.25 -9.75 -14.53
CA VAL A 107 -0.24 -10.09 -13.10
C VAL A 107 1.20 -10.27 -12.59
N VAL A 108 2.04 -11.01 -13.32
CA VAL A 108 3.44 -11.25 -12.93
C VAL A 108 4.27 -9.97 -12.99
N SER A 109 4.11 -9.18 -14.05
CA SER A 109 4.80 -7.88 -14.15
C SER A 109 4.32 -6.91 -13.07
N GLY A 110 3.03 -6.88 -12.78
CA GLY A 110 2.47 -6.10 -11.66
C GLY A 110 3.01 -6.52 -10.30
N PHE A 111 3.21 -7.81 -10.08
CA PHE A 111 3.80 -8.32 -8.84
C PHE A 111 5.26 -7.88 -8.67
N ILE A 112 6.07 -8.00 -9.72
CA ILE A 112 7.48 -7.59 -9.71
C ILE A 112 7.61 -6.06 -9.53
N LEU A 113 6.80 -5.29 -10.26
CA LEU A 113 6.80 -3.83 -10.18
C LEU A 113 6.22 -3.31 -8.86
N GLY A 114 5.29 -4.05 -8.24
CA GLY A 114 4.61 -3.70 -6.99
C GLY A 114 5.54 -3.61 -5.79
N ILE A 115 6.62 -4.40 -5.77
CA ILE A 115 7.60 -4.42 -4.68
C ILE A 115 8.28 -3.05 -4.51
N PRO A 116 8.85 -2.42 -5.57
CA PRO A 116 9.48 -1.11 -5.44
C PRO A 116 8.54 0.10 -5.56
N VAL A 117 7.46 0.03 -6.35
CA VAL A 117 6.76 1.24 -6.86
C VAL A 117 5.50 1.61 -6.05
N TYR A 118 5.21 0.89 -4.97
CA TYR A 118 3.90 0.85 -4.31
C TYR A 118 2.81 0.25 -5.22
N PHE A 119 1.97 -0.59 -4.62
CA PHE A 119 0.93 -1.33 -5.33
C PHE A 119 -0.06 -0.41 -6.04
N ASP A 120 -0.48 0.69 -5.40
CA ASP A 120 -1.47 1.63 -5.96
C ASP A 120 -0.98 2.28 -7.26
N THR A 121 0.27 2.73 -7.29
CA THR A 121 0.86 3.37 -8.48
C THR A 121 1.05 2.37 -9.62
N VAL A 122 1.44 1.13 -9.30
CA VAL A 122 1.55 0.05 -10.28
C VAL A 122 0.20 -0.30 -10.86
N PHE A 123 -0.84 -0.41 -10.04
CA PHE A 123 -2.20 -0.68 -10.52
C PHE A 123 -2.68 0.41 -11.50
N TYR A 124 -2.37 1.67 -11.21
CA TYR A 124 -2.70 2.80 -12.07
C TYR A 124 -1.95 2.77 -13.42
N LEU A 125 -0.70 2.29 -13.44
CA LEU A 125 0.08 2.07 -14.66
C LEU A 125 -0.41 0.86 -15.47
N LEU A 126 -0.77 -0.23 -14.78
CA LEU A 126 -1.28 -1.43 -15.43
C LEU A 126 -2.66 -1.20 -16.07
N LEU A 127 -3.48 -0.30 -15.54
CA LEU A 127 -4.82 0.00 -16.06
C LEU A 127 -4.84 0.45 -17.54
N PRO A 128 -4.06 1.45 -17.99
CA PRO A 128 -3.98 1.81 -19.40
C PRO A 128 -3.33 0.72 -20.24
N ILE A 129 -2.29 0.03 -19.73
CA ILE A 129 -1.65 -1.07 -20.46
C ILE A 129 -2.64 -2.21 -20.71
N ALA A 130 -3.38 -2.63 -19.68
CA ALA A 130 -4.43 -3.63 -19.76
C ALA A 130 -5.54 -3.23 -20.74
N ARG A 131 -5.97 -1.95 -20.74
CA ARG A 131 -6.97 -1.46 -21.71
C ARG A 131 -6.45 -1.47 -23.15
N THR A 132 -5.19 -1.09 -23.35
CA THR A 132 -4.55 -1.07 -24.67
C THR A 132 -4.37 -2.51 -25.18
N LEU A 133 -4.00 -3.42 -24.29
CA LEU A 133 -3.87 -4.85 -24.54
C LEU A 133 -5.22 -5.51 -24.84
N ALA A 134 -6.27 -5.21 -24.07
CA ALA A 134 -7.63 -5.68 -24.33
C ALA A 134 -8.18 -5.21 -25.68
N ARG A 135 -7.75 -4.03 -26.17
CA ARG A 135 -8.08 -3.53 -27.51
C ARG A 135 -7.30 -4.24 -28.62
N GLN A 136 -6.05 -4.66 -28.38
CA GLN A 136 -5.25 -5.40 -29.36
C GLN A 136 -5.64 -6.89 -29.43
N THR A 137 -6.05 -7.50 -28.33
CA THR A 137 -6.51 -8.91 -28.28
C THR A 137 -7.91 -9.12 -28.90
N LYS A 138 -8.52 -8.09 -29.52
CA LYS A 138 -9.78 -8.18 -30.30
C LYS A 138 -9.68 -8.88 -31.69
N ARG A 139 -8.57 -9.60 -32.00
CA ARG A 139 -8.40 -10.52 -33.14
C ARG A 139 -7.37 -11.57 -32.70
N ASN A 140 -7.55 -12.89 -32.68
CA ASN A 140 -8.46 -13.81 -33.34
C ASN A 140 -8.73 -14.97 -32.36
N TYR A 141 -9.80 -14.93 -31.57
CA TYR A 141 -10.22 -16.07 -30.73
C TYR A 141 -10.64 -17.29 -31.57
N LEU A 142 -11.06 -17.10 -32.82
CA LEU A 142 -11.56 -18.15 -33.71
C LEU A 142 -10.48 -19.08 -34.28
N LEU A 143 -9.22 -18.64 -34.36
CA LEU A 143 -8.15 -19.43 -34.99
C LEU A 143 -7.51 -20.44 -34.03
N TYR A 144 -7.73 -20.27 -32.70
CA TYR A 144 -7.20 -21.18 -31.67
C TYR A 144 -8.21 -22.26 -31.25
N VAL A 145 -9.48 -22.14 -31.66
CA VAL A 145 -10.53 -23.12 -31.38
C VAL A 145 -10.74 -24.08 -32.57
N LEU A 146 -10.25 -23.70 -33.77
CA LEU A 146 -10.32 -24.49 -35.01
C LEU A 146 -8.99 -25.19 -35.37
N SER A 147 -8.03 -25.26 -34.44
CA SER A 147 -6.76 -25.99 -34.60
C SER A 147 -6.55 -26.99 -33.47
#